data_AF-A0A410ULM7-F1
#
_entry.id   AF-A0A410ULM7-F1
#
_cell.length_a   1.000
_cell.length_b   1.000
_cell.length_c   1.000
_cell.angle_alpha   90.00
_cell.angle_beta   90.00
_cell.angle_gamma   90.00
#
_symmetry.space_group_name_H-M   'P 1'
#
loop_
_entity.id
_entity.type
_entity.pdbx_description
1 polymer ?
#
loop_
_entity_poly.entity_id
_entity_poly.type
_entity_poly.pdbx_seq_one_letter_code
_entity_poly.pdbx_strand_id
1 'polypeptide(L)'
;MPNAQSLAWAKSGSSTLPASGKNNPHCSSAAIQTESGNLLAMPNSLFSNTQYQQGNSAWTPKLIRFRLIASGSPVEGCLVKIHPAAGNDGHFYYEHGQPPVSDSNGYVSGWWIAGTNPLPKLVAEIPGSSQKVELNGIVSDINFRNLAPAPYLLYGLDGNKTWTRFLVSVTPIASAPMTFFQVANWNGGYFGLQQTGPSTNPENKKIIFTIWNRGTGVAHLIEGPSEYCKEHMDSAEGSFMQCFQDYNWDTEKTYAFEIEARHTIPDNIDFALTINGATYAVIRVPAPSDYYPTTPAAFLEQYADDQYSCAASEERSAIFSSIYKMAPGGEHIEAVEEGYFSRPYDPGYGHGSLCFNYDYGDTDLLAVPKEQRIHGFFLSTGGNRFIGEPADGAVSRLNAHLSLNNPYEYITTQQEMDRIAADPNYLDEKFLRGYRVSVRTSDGNWTREIILPAHSREKAKFNLIVQSQYPVQLTYGNKSHEIARGTTVNLVFNNGRWTEQ
;
A
#
# COMPACT_ATOMS: atom_id res chain seq x y z
N MET A 1 21.33 -7.01 11.38
CA MET A 1 21.17 -7.30 9.93
C MET A 1 20.67 -8.73 9.77
N PRO A 2 19.40 -8.97 9.42
CA PRO A 2 18.95 -10.32 9.09
C PRO A 2 19.45 -10.68 7.69
N ASN A 3 19.98 -11.89 7.54
CA ASN A 3 20.46 -12.45 6.28
C ASN A 3 19.34 -12.45 5.22
N ALA A 4 19.58 -11.78 4.10
CA ALA A 4 18.74 -11.86 2.90
C ALA A 4 18.94 -13.22 2.22
N GLN A 5 18.13 -14.22 2.61
CA GLN A 5 18.03 -15.47 1.86
C GLN A 5 17.29 -15.21 0.53
N SER A 6 17.86 -15.73 -0.56
CA SER A 6 17.32 -15.63 -1.91
C SER A 6 15.95 -16.30 -2.01
N LEU A 7 14.89 -15.50 -2.09
CA LEU A 7 13.55 -15.97 -2.42
C LEU A 7 13.41 -16.07 -3.95
N ALA A 8 13.17 -17.29 -4.44
CA ALA A 8 12.75 -17.53 -5.80
C ALA A 8 11.32 -17.01 -5.98
N TRP A 9 11.13 -16.07 -6.91
CA TRP A 9 9.85 -15.42 -7.18
C TRP A 9 8.91 -16.39 -7.91
N ALA A 10 7.81 -16.77 -7.25
CA ALA A 10 6.69 -17.39 -7.93
C ALA A 10 6.02 -16.33 -8.80
N LYS A 11 6.06 -16.49 -10.13
CA LYS A 11 5.20 -15.73 -11.05
C LYS A 11 3.77 -15.90 -10.56
N SER A 12 3.06 -14.78 -10.35
CA SER A 12 1.64 -14.79 -10.05
C SER A 12 0.91 -15.49 -11.20
N GLY A 13 0.61 -16.78 -10.98
CA GLY A 13 -0.29 -17.50 -11.85
C GLY A 13 -1.61 -16.74 -11.83
N SER A 14 -2.05 -16.29 -13.00
CA SER A 14 -3.43 -15.87 -13.23
C SER A 14 -4.33 -17.03 -12.80
N SER A 15 -4.77 -17.01 -11.54
CA SER A 15 -5.80 -17.91 -11.07
C SER A 15 -7.08 -17.41 -11.71
N THR A 16 -7.58 -18.15 -12.69
CA THR A 16 -8.94 -17.96 -13.18
C THR A 16 -9.86 -18.28 -12.02
N LEU A 17 -10.28 -17.26 -11.27
CA LEU A 17 -11.39 -17.35 -10.33
C LEU A 17 -12.57 -17.98 -11.09
N PRO A 18 -13.28 -18.97 -10.53
CA PRO A 18 -14.43 -19.57 -11.18
C PRO A 18 -15.42 -18.46 -11.55
N ALA A 19 -15.58 -18.23 -12.85
CA ALA A 19 -16.53 -17.28 -13.37
C ALA A 19 -17.93 -17.75 -12.97
N SER A 20 -18.69 -16.82 -12.36
CA SER A 20 -19.97 -17.03 -11.68
C SER A 20 -19.83 -17.78 -10.35
N GLY A 21 -20.07 -17.06 -9.25
CA GLY A 21 -20.66 -17.69 -8.09
C GLY A 21 -21.97 -18.29 -8.60
N LYS A 22 -21.98 -19.61 -8.87
CA LYS A 22 -23.26 -20.30 -9.05
C LYS A 22 -24.06 -19.95 -7.81
N ASN A 23 -25.20 -19.30 -7.97
CA ASN A 23 -26.16 -19.06 -6.90
C ASN A 23 -26.46 -20.39 -6.25
N ASN A 24 -25.68 -20.77 -5.24
CA ASN A 24 -25.86 -22.02 -4.53
C ASN A 24 -27.19 -21.81 -3.79
N PRO A 25 -28.26 -22.55 -4.15
CA PRO A 25 -29.59 -22.29 -3.64
C PRO A 25 -29.66 -22.46 -2.12
N HIS A 26 -28.63 -23.08 -1.52
CA HIS A 26 -28.51 -23.25 -0.08
C HIS A 26 -28.04 -21.99 0.66
N CYS A 27 -27.48 -20.98 -0.02
CA CYS A 27 -26.98 -19.77 0.62
C CYS A 27 -28.07 -18.98 1.37
N SER A 28 -29.29 -18.89 0.82
CA SER A 28 -30.39 -18.18 1.48
C SER A 28 -30.82 -18.84 2.80
N SER A 29 -30.59 -20.14 2.95
CA SER A 29 -30.91 -20.92 4.15
C SER A 29 -29.70 -21.17 5.08
N ALA A 30 -28.50 -20.75 4.68
CA ALA A 30 -27.29 -21.01 5.44
C ALA A 30 -27.21 -20.11 6.68
N ALA A 31 -26.97 -20.70 7.84
CA ALA A 31 -26.63 -19.96 9.05
C ALA A 31 -25.14 -19.60 9.05
N ILE A 32 -24.81 -18.40 9.53
CA ILE A 32 -23.43 -17.95 9.72
C ILE A 32 -23.01 -18.22 11.17
N GLN A 33 -21.92 -18.95 11.35
CA GLN A 33 -21.32 -19.24 12.65
C GLN A 33 -19.98 -18.52 12.78
N THR A 34 -19.69 -17.99 13.97
CA THR A 34 -18.38 -17.40 14.30
C THR A 34 -17.51 -18.42 15.02
N GLU A 35 -16.22 -18.48 14.69
CA GLU A 35 -15.25 -19.37 15.38
C GLU A 35 -14.47 -18.66 16.50
N SER A 36 -14.83 -17.41 16.80
CA SER A 36 -13.99 -16.52 17.59
C SER A 36 -14.31 -16.57 19.09
N GLY A 37 -13.31 -16.92 19.90
CA GLY A 37 -13.23 -16.56 21.32
C GLY A 37 -12.85 -15.09 21.53
N ASN A 38 -12.37 -14.73 22.72
CA ASN A 38 -11.98 -13.36 23.08
C ASN A 38 -11.06 -12.72 22.01
N LEU A 39 -11.48 -11.60 21.44
CA LEU A 39 -10.70 -10.83 20.46
C LEU A 39 -10.20 -9.55 21.10
N LEU A 40 -8.87 -9.41 21.15
CA LEU A 40 -8.17 -8.29 21.77
C LEU A 40 -7.27 -7.62 20.72
N ALA A 41 -7.25 -6.29 20.69
CA ALA A 41 -6.38 -5.51 19.82
C ALA A 41 -5.94 -4.22 20.51
N MET A 42 -4.90 -3.60 19.97
CA MET A 42 -4.59 -2.19 20.18
C MET A 42 -5.21 -1.34 19.05
N PRO A 43 -5.41 -0.03 19.23
CA PRO A 43 -5.93 0.83 18.17
C PRO A 43 -5.07 0.72 16.90
N ASN A 44 -5.71 0.59 15.73
CA ASN A 44 -5.08 0.41 14.42
C ASN A 44 -4.10 -0.78 14.32
N SER A 45 -4.33 -1.85 15.09
CA SER A 45 -3.60 -3.11 15.01
C SER A 45 -4.53 -4.29 14.72
N LEU A 46 -3.98 -5.46 14.40
CA LEU A 46 -4.76 -6.67 14.16
C LEU A 46 -5.31 -7.27 15.47
N PHE A 47 -6.53 -7.81 15.41
CA PHE A 47 -7.08 -8.62 16.49
C PHE A 47 -6.31 -9.93 16.70
N SER A 48 -6.21 -10.35 17.96
CA SER A 48 -5.64 -11.62 18.40
C SER A 48 -6.48 -12.23 19.54
N ASN A 49 -6.14 -13.45 19.95
CA ASN A 49 -6.71 -14.08 21.15
C ASN A 49 -6.14 -13.50 22.46
N THR A 50 -4.99 -12.82 22.38
CA THR A 50 -4.28 -12.26 23.54
C THR A 50 -3.93 -10.79 23.30
N GLN A 51 -3.92 -10.00 24.37
CA GLN A 51 -3.44 -8.63 24.31
C GLN A 51 -1.93 -8.65 24.03
N TYR A 52 -1.49 -7.83 23.07
CA TYR A 52 -0.05 -7.68 22.81
C TYR A 52 0.67 -7.10 24.03
N GLN A 53 1.89 -7.59 24.28
CA GLN A 53 2.81 -7.07 25.27
C GLN A 53 4.11 -6.70 24.56
N GLN A 54 4.67 -5.52 24.87
CA GLN A 54 5.86 -5.00 24.17
C GLN A 54 7.00 -6.03 24.12
N GLY A 55 7.50 -6.32 22.92
CA GLY A 55 8.60 -7.26 22.67
C GLY A 55 8.20 -8.73 22.66
N ASN A 56 6.91 -9.04 22.73
CA ASN A 56 6.43 -10.43 22.69
C ASN A 56 6.44 -10.99 21.26
N SER A 57 7.53 -11.66 20.89
CA SER A 57 7.69 -12.34 19.61
C SER A 57 6.74 -13.52 19.37
N ALA A 58 6.10 -14.05 20.42
CA ALA A 58 5.12 -15.12 20.31
C ALA A 58 3.70 -14.62 20.07
N TRP A 59 3.47 -13.30 20.14
CA TRP A 59 2.17 -12.73 19.82
C TRP A 59 1.88 -12.91 18.32
N THR A 60 0.69 -13.41 18.01
CA THR A 60 0.28 -13.67 16.61
C THR A 60 -1.11 -13.10 16.37
N PRO A 61 -1.37 -12.46 15.23
CA PRO A 61 -2.70 -12.00 14.88
C PRO A 61 -3.60 -13.21 14.59
N LYS A 62 -4.90 -13.04 14.83
CA LYS A 62 -5.90 -14.07 14.57
C LYS A 62 -6.60 -13.80 13.24
N LEU A 63 -6.53 -14.78 12.35
CA LEU A 63 -7.38 -14.81 11.16
C LEU A 63 -8.85 -14.98 11.61
N ILE A 64 -9.71 -14.04 11.25
CA ILE A 64 -11.13 -14.09 11.55
C ILE A 64 -11.80 -14.99 10.53
N ARG A 65 -12.67 -15.90 11.02
CA ARG A 65 -13.37 -16.89 10.19
C ARG A 65 -14.85 -16.93 10.52
N PHE A 66 -15.65 -16.96 9.47
CA PHE A 66 -17.08 -17.22 9.52
C PHE A 66 -17.37 -18.50 8.76
N ARG A 67 -18.17 -19.40 9.34
CA ARG A 67 -18.55 -20.66 8.72
C ARG A 67 -20.01 -20.67 8.34
N LEU A 68 -20.31 -21.09 7.12
CA LEU A 68 -21.66 -21.19 6.60
C LEU A 68 -22.14 -22.63 6.66
N ILE A 69 -23.24 -22.86 7.37
CA ILE A 69 -23.83 -24.18 7.57
C ILE A 69 -25.29 -24.18 7.13
N ALA A 70 -25.69 -25.11 6.27
CA ALA A 70 -27.09 -25.39 5.94
C ALA A 70 -27.38 -26.88 6.18
N SER A 71 -28.46 -27.19 6.90
CA SER A 71 -28.84 -28.56 7.25
C SER A 71 -27.69 -29.40 7.83
N GLY A 72 -26.85 -28.78 8.67
CA GLY A 72 -25.71 -29.43 9.34
C GLY A 72 -24.47 -29.64 8.47
N SER A 73 -24.48 -29.23 7.20
CA SER A 73 -23.34 -29.35 6.27
C SER A 73 -22.77 -27.98 5.90
N PRO A 74 -21.45 -27.87 5.63
CA PRO A 74 -20.86 -26.67 5.10
C PRO A 74 -21.43 -26.27 3.74
N VAL A 75 -21.52 -24.96 3.48
CA VAL A 75 -22.02 -24.43 2.21
C VAL A 75 -20.92 -23.65 1.51
N GLU A 76 -20.44 -24.18 0.38
CA GLU A 76 -19.48 -23.53 -0.52
C GLU A 76 -20.19 -22.56 -1.48
N GLY A 77 -19.47 -21.55 -1.95
CA GLY A 77 -19.92 -20.71 -3.07
C GLY A 77 -20.89 -19.59 -2.65
N CYS A 78 -21.04 -19.32 -1.35
CA CYS A 78 -21.90 -18.25 -0.87
C CYS A 78 -21.13 -16.95 -0.67
N LEU A 79 -21.62 -15.88 -1.30
CA LEU A 79 -21.15 -14.53 -1.04
C LEU A 79 -21.49 -14.10 0.39
N VAL A 80 -20.50 -13.60 1.12
CA VAL A 80 -20.64 -13.09 2.49
C VAL A 80 -20.05 -11.69 2.56
N LYS A 81 -20.88 -10.72 2.89
CA LYS A 81 -20.44 -9.34 3.17
C LYS A 81 -19.95 -9.28 4.61
N ILE A 82 -18.69 -8.91 4.80
CA ILE A 82 -18.08 -8.74 6.11
C ILE A 82 -17.61 -7.30 6.22
N HIS A 83 -18.11 -6.58 7.21
CA HIS A 83 -17.80 -5.17 7.39
C HIS A 83 -17.88 -4.75 8.87
N PRO A 84 -17.14 -3.71 9.29
CA PRO A 84 -17.32 -3.09 10.59
C PRO A 84 -18.74 -2.50 10.74
N ALA A 85 -19.31 -2.50 11.95
CA ALA A 85 -20.65 -1.95 12.18
C ALA A 85 -20.65 -0.40 12.15
N ALA A 86 -19.54 0.21 12.58
CA ALA A 86 -19.29 1.65 12.49
C ALA A 86 -17.89 1.93 11.94
N GLY A 87 -17.66 3.13 11.39
CA GLY A 87 -16.36 3.49 10.81
C GLY A 87 -15.20 3.48 11.81
N ASN A 88 -15.47 3.74 13.09
CA ASN A 88 -14.46 3.66 14.15
C ASN A 88 -14.29 2.24 14.73
N ASP A 89 -15.03 1.24 14.23
CA ASP A 89 -14.83 -0.17 14.60
C ASP A 89 -13.63 -0.81 13.86
N GLY A 90 -13.08 -0.10 12.87
CA GLY A 90 -11.86 -0.49 12.17
C GLY A 90 -12.11 -0.87 10.72
N HIS A 91 -11.30 -1.80 10.21
CA HIS A 91 -11.33 -2.22 8.81
C HIS A 91 -11.22 -3.73 8.70
N PHE A 92 -11.95 -4.31 7.75
CA PHE A 92 -11.87 -5.73 7.43
C PHE A 92 -11.30 -5.92 6.03
N TYR A 93 -10.30 -6.79 5.94
CA TYR A 93 -9.67 -7.19 4.70
C TYR A 93 -9.82 -8.68 4.53
N TYR A 94 -10.47 -9.12 3.46
CA TYR A 94 -10.50 -10.54 3.10
C TYR A 94 -9.07 -11.09 2.95
N GLU A 95 -8.93 -12.39 3.14
CA GLU A 95 -7.66 -13.06 2.86
C GLU A 95 -7.21 -12.81 1.41
N HIS A 96 -5.90 -12.61 1.18
CA HIS A 96 -5.42 -12.11 -0.10
C HIS A 96 -5.80 -13.03 -1.25
N GLY A 97 -6.36 -12.45 -2.31
CA GLY A 97 -6.79 -13.20 -3.48
C GLY A 97 -7.98 -14.13 -3.21
N GLN A 98 -8.50 -14.18 -1.98
CA GLN A 98 -9.72 -14.91 -1.68
C GLN A 98 -10.92 -14.00 -1.94
N PRO A 99 -11.89 -14.46 -2.74
CA PRO A 99 -13.15 -13.75 -2.86
C PRO A 99 -13.89 -13.79 -1.50
N PRO A 100 -14.87 -12.92 -1.28
CA PRO A 100 -15.82 -12.95 -0.16
C PRO A 100 -16.79 -14.14 -0.26
N VAL A 101 -16.34 -15.28 -0.76
CA VAL A 101 -17.17 -16.44 -1.09
C VAL A 101 -16.69 -17.61 -0.24
N SER A 102 -17.63 -18.34 0.36
CA SER A 102 -17.30 -19.48 1.19
C SER A 102 -16.59 -20.59 0.41
N ASP A 103 -15.53 -21.13 0.99
CA ASP A 103 -14.78 -22.26 0.42
C ASP A 103 -15.54 -23.60 0.56
N SER A 104 -14.92 -24.70 0.10
CA SER A 104 -15.45 -26.06 0.23
C SER A 104 -15.76 -26.52 1.66
N ASN A 105 -15.19 -25.85 2.68
CA ASN A 105 -15.44 -26.10 4.11
C ASN A 105 -16.45 -25.11 4.71
N GLY A 106 -17.03 -24.25 3.86
CA GLY A 106 -17.99 -23.22 4.22
C GLY A 106 -17.36 -21.97 4.84
N TYR A 107 -16.04 -21.78 4.74
CA TYR A 107 -15.35 -20.67 5.39
C TYR A 107 -15.21 -19.43 4.51
N VAL A 108 -15.43 -18.27 5.12
CA VAL A 108 -14.92 -16.98 4.64
C VAL A 108 -14.00 -16.41 5.71
N SER A 109 -12.80 -16.00 5.28
CA SER A 109 -11.71 -15.57 6.17
C SER A 109 -11.18 -14.18 5.83
N GLY A 110 -10.63 -13.52 6.84
CA GLY A 110 -9.92 -12.27 6.66
C GLY A 110 -9.32 -11.72 7.94
N TRP A 111 -8.74 -10.54 7.82
CA TRP A 111 -8.04 -9.82 8.86
C TRP A 111 -8.86 -8.62 9.29
N TRP A 112 -9.12 -8.52 10.59
CA TRP A 112 -9.79 -7.38 11.18
C TRP A 112 -8.74 -6.50 11.89
N ILE A 113 -8.61 -5.28 11.40
CA ILE A 113 -7.80 -4.23 12.02
C ILE A 113 -8.74 -3.41 12.89
N ALA A 114 -8.40 -3.27 14.17
CA ALA A 114 -9.17 -2.48 15.12
C ALA A 114 -9.13 -0.98 14.76
N GLY A 115 -10.27 -0.31 14.90
CA GLY A 115 -10.31 1.15 14.91
C GLY A 115 -10.02 1.70 16.30
N THR A 116 -10.73 2.76 16.68
CA THR A 116 -10.58 3.43 17.99
C THR A 116 -11.75 3.19 18.94
N ASN A 117 -12.83 2.52 18.51
CA ASN A 117 -13.91 2.12 19.41
C ASN A 117 -13.40 1.05 20.40
N PRO A 118 -13.56 1.24 21.73
CA PRO A 118 -13.18 0.23 22.73
C PRO A 118 -13.91 -1.11 22.60
N LEU A 119 -15.13 -1.10 22.06
CA LEU A 119 -15.99 -2.29 21.89
C LEU A 119 -16.48 -2.38 20.44
N PRO A 120 -15.56 -2.60 19.48
CA PRO A 120 -15.91 -2.57 18.07
C PRO A 120 -16.66 -3.84 17.68
N LYS A 121 -17.44 -3.73 16.61
CA LYS A 121 -18.24 -4.84 16.08
C LYS A 121 -17.91 -5.10 14.62
N LEU A 122 -17.81 -6.37 14.28
CA LEU A 122 -17.71 -6.85 12.92
C LEU A 122 -18.99 -7.60 12.57
N VAL A 123 -19.61 -7.25 11.46
CA VAL A 123 -20.83 -7.85 10.95
C VAL A 123 -20.49 -8.75 9.78
N ALA A 124 -21.03 -9.97 9.77
CA ALA A 124 -21.06 -10.83 8.59
C ALA A 124 -22.51 -11.13 8.21
N GLU A 125 -22.85 -10.99 6.93
CA GLU A 125 -24.20 -11.22 6.41
C GLU A 125 -24.18 -11.83 5.01
N ILE A 126 -25.24 -12.58 4.68
CA ILE A 126 -25.45 -13.14 3.34
C ILE A 126 -26.42 -12.20 2.59
N PRO A 127 -25.99 -11.57 1.48
CA PRO A 127 -26.86 -10.67 0.72
C PRO A 127 -28.19 -11.34 0.32
N GLY A 128 -29.30 -10.63 0.55
CA GLY A 128 -30.65 -11.14 0.26
C GLY A 128 -31.18 -12.18 1.26
N SER A 129 -30.44 -12.49 2.32
CA SER A 129 -30.88 -13.33 3.43
C SER A 129 -31.15 -12.48 4.68
N SER A 130 -31.93 -13.01 5.62
CA SER A 130 -32.07 -12.45 6.97
C SER A 130 -30.93 -12.87 7.91
N GLN A 131 -30.00 -13.70 7.41
CA GLN A 131 -28.91 -14.27 8.19
C GLN A 131 -27.78 -13.24 8.35
N LYS A 132 -27.54 -12.86 9.60
CA LYS A 132 -26.50 -11.93 10.03
C LYS A 132 -25.95 -12.39 11.37
N VAL A 133 -24.64 -12.27 11.56
CA VAL A 133 -23.97 -12.48 12.84
C VAL A 133 -23.05 -11.31 13.18
N GLU A 134 -22.98 -10.98 14.45
CA GLU A 134 -22.07 -9.97 14.98
C GLU A 134 -20.94 -10.65 15.75
N LEU A 135 -19.73 -10.13 15.56
CA LEU A 135 -18.54 -10.51 16.28
C LEU A 135 -17.99 -9.29 17.02
N ASN A 136 -17.83 -9.40 18.33
CA ASN A 136 -17.37 -8.30 19.19
C ASN A 136 -15.86 -8.44 19.44
N GLY A 137 -15.17 -7.30 19.44
CA GLY A 137 -13.78 -7.19 19.90
C GLY A 137 -13.66 -6.35 21.16
N ILE A 138 -12.46 -6.28 21.71
CA ILE A 138 -12.06 -5.31 22.74
C ILE A 138 -10.79 -4.63 22.25
N VAL A 139 -10.83 -3.30 22.19
CA VAL A 139 -9.64 -2.47 21.90
C VAL A 139 -9.12 -1.92 23.21
N SER A 140 -7.88 -2.28 23.53
CA SER A 140 -7.21 -1.82 24.75
C SER A 140 -6.85 -0.34 24.65
N ASP A 141 -7.03 0.37 25.75
CA ASP A 141 -6.56 1.74 25.98
C ASP A 141 -5.14 1.79 26.58
N ILE A 142 -4.49 0.63 26.75
CA ILE A 142 -3.14 0.57 27.30
C ILE A 142 -2.17 1.18 26.30
N ASN A 143 -1.51 2.26 26.73
CA ASN A 143 -0.43 2.87 26.00
C ASN A 143 0.70 1.88 25.74
N PHE A 144 1.21 1.86 24.52
CA PHE A 144 2.37 1.07 24.12
C PHE A 144 3.26 1.90 23.20
N ARG A 145 4.57 1.84 23.45
CA ARG A 145 5.54 2.63 22.70
C ARG A 145 5.65 2.12 21.28
N ASN A 146 5.56 3.07 20.34
CA ASN A 146 5.34 2.75 18.96
C ASN A 146 5.92 3.80 18.01
N LEU A 147 6.33 3.35 16.82
CA LEU A 147 6.71 4.20 15.70
C LEU A 147 5.68 4.00 14.60
N ALA A 148 5.53 4.95 13.68
CA ALA A 148 4.80 4.68 12.46
C ALA A 148 5.46 3.48 11.73
N PRO A 149 4.68 2.60 11.08
CA PRO A 149 5.24 1.49 10.31
C PRO A 149 6.18 2.02 9.21
N ALA A 150 7.21 1.27 8.82
CA ALA A 150 8.08 1.66 7.71
C ALA A 150 7.64 0.96 6.41
N PRO A 151 6.76 1.55 5.56
CA PRO A 151 6.43 0.99 4.25
C PRO A 151 7.61 1.11 3.29
N TYR A 152 7.85 0.05 2.52
CA TYR A 152 8.85 -0.04 1.47
C TYR A 152 8.16 -0.14 0.10
N LEU A 153 8.74 0.52 -0.89
CA LEU A 153 8.39 0.42 -2.30
C LEU A 153 9.62 -0.02 -3.09
N LEU A 154 9.65 -1.27 -3.49
CA LEU A 154 10.71 -1.79 -4.36
C LEU A 154 10.34 -1.44 -5.81
N TYR A 155 11.21 -0.70 -6.50
CA TYR A 155 10.98 -0.36 -7.90
C TYR A 155 11.30 -1.58 -8.78
N GLY A 156 10.44 -1.89 -9.75
CA GLY A 156 10.65 -2.84 -10.85
C GLY A 156 11.53 -4.06 -10.54
N LEU A 157 10.93 -5.16 -10.07
CA LEU A 157 11.67 -6.41 -9.77
C LEU A 157 11.88 -7.34 -10.98
N ASP A 158 11.30 -7.01 -12.13
CA ASP A 158 11.44 -7.78 -13.36
C ASP A 158 12.61 -7.31 -14.23
N GLY A 159 13.19 -8.24 -15.00
CA GLY A 159 14.27 -7.95 -15.96
C GLY A 159 15.65 -7.74 -15.32
N ASN A 160 16.48 -6.91 -15.96
CA ASN A 160 17.80 -6.58 -15.42
C ASN A 160 17.63 -5.72 -14.16
N LYS A 161 18.16 -6.25 -13.06
CA LYS A 161 18.06 -5.63 -11.75
C LYS A 161 19.15 -4.61 -11.52
N THR A 162 20.21 -4.54 -12.33
CA THR A 162 21.28 -3.57 -12.12
C THR A 162 21.09 -2.28 -12.91
N TRP A 163 21.70 -1.19 -12.45
CA TRP A 163 21.63 0.12 -13.11
C TRP A 163 22.96 0.88 -13.07
N THR A 164 23.19 1.71 -14.08
CA THR A 164 24.23 2.75 -14.13
C THR A 164 23.66 4.13 -13.82
N ARG A 165 22.38 4.36 -14.11
CA ARG A 165 21.69 5.62 -13.80
C ARG A 165 20.29 5.33 -13.30
N PHE A 166 19.87 6.01 -12.25
CA PHE A 166 18.53 5.92 -11.68
C PHE A 166 17.98 7.31 -11.42
N LEU A 167 16.74 7.56 -11.87
CA LEU A 167 16.05 8.82 -11.72
C LEU A 167 14.71 8.58 -11.04
N VAL A 168 14.34 9.45 -10.11
CA VAL A 168 13.04 9.40 -9.44
C VAL A 168 12.72 10.79 -8.90
N SER A 169 11.46 11.16 -8.96
CA SER A 169 10.95 12.36 -8.32
C SER A 169 10.16 11.99 -7.07
N VAL A 170 10.35 12.75 -6.00
CA VAL A 170 9.55 12.64 -4.77
C VAL A 170 8.79 13.94 -4.52
N THR A 171 7.52 13.80 -4.12
CA THR A 171 6.66 14.90 -3.70
C THR A 171 6.16 14.57 -2.29
N PRO A 172 6.78 15.09 -1.21
CA PRO A 172 6.26 14.94 0.14
C PRO A 172 4.87 15.58 0.23
N ILE A 173 3.86 14.84 0.66
CA ILE A 173 2.47 15.33 0.79
C ILE A 173 2.20 15.75 2.23
N ALA A 174 2.56 14.89 3.19
CA ALA A 174 2.51 15.19 4.62
C ALA A 174 3.83 14.81 5.27
N SER A 175 4.25 15.57 6.28
CA SER A 175 5.45 15.30 7.06
C SER A 175 5.24 15.65 8.52
N ALA A 176 5.93 14.91 9.39
CA ALA A 176 6.00 15.16 10.81
C ALA A 176 7.49 15.19 11.26
N PRO A 177 7.80 15.62 12.49
CA PRO A 177 9.14 15.43 13.04
C PRO A 177 9.61 13.97 12.94
N MET A 178 10.92 13.80 12.81
CA MET A 178 11.61 12.52 12.70
C MET A 178 11.17 11.66 11.52
N THR A 179 10.93 12.31 10.37
CA THR A 179 10.51 11.63 9.13
C THR A 179 11.67 11.46 8.19
N PHE A 180 11.80 10.27 7.61
CA PHE A 180 12.70 10.01 6.49
C PHE A 180 11.91 9.60 5.26
N PHE A 181 11.92 10.47 4.25
CA PHE A 181 11.49 10.17 2.89
C PHE A 181 12.69 9.61 2.13
N GLN A 182 12.94 8.31 2.29
CA GLN A 182 14.01 7.65 1.56
C GLN A 182 13.55 7.42 0.12
N VAL A 183 14.22 8.09 -0.82
CA VAL A 183 13.80 8.16 -2.23
C VAL A 183 14.36 7.00 -3.04
N ALA A 184 15.61 6.63 -2.77
CA ALA A 184 16.31 5.53 -3.41
C ALA A 184 17.30 4.89 -2.43
N ASN A 185 17.14 3.60 -2.13
CA ASN A 185 18.17 2.78 -1.52
C ASN A 185 18.51 1.56 -2.36
N TRP A 186 19.74 1.11 -2.25
CA TRP A 186 20.23 -0.11 -2.85
C TRP A 186 21.05 -0.85 -1.80
N ASN A 187 21.48 -2.07 -2.13
CA ASN A 187 22.44 -2.77 -1.29
C ASN A 187 23.74 -1.96 -1.23
N GLY A 188 23.95 -1.23 -0.14
CA GLY A 188 25.16 -0.42 0.09
C GLY A 188 24.94 1.08 0.17
N GLY A 189 23.73 1.63 0.00
CA GLY A 189 23.52 3.07 0.19
C GLY A 189 22.07 3.53 0.11
N TYR A 190 21.82 4.76 0.51
CA TYR A 190 20.52 5.43 0.37
C TYR A 190 20.65 6.93 0.14
N PHE A 191 19.62 7.51 -0.49
CA PHE A 191 19.49 8.94 -0.77
C PHE A 191 18.04 9.40 -0.51
N GLY A 192 17.85 10.57 0.11
CA GLY A 192 16.51 11.11 0.33
C GLY A 192 16.44 12.41 1.14
N LEU A 193 15.25 12.70 1.66
CA LEU A 193 14.93 13.90 2.44
C LEU A 193 14.56 13.52 3.87
N GLN A 194 15.04 14.27 4.85
CA GLN A 194 14.67 14.09 6.26
C GLN A 194 14.07 15.35 6.88
N GLN A 195 13.19 15.13 7.85
CA GLN A 195 12.75 16.13 8.82
C GLN A 195 13.19 15.68 10.22
N THR A 196 14.20 16.32 10.81
CA THR A 196 14.82 15.93 12.10
C THR A 196 14.17 16.53 13.33
N GLY A 197 13.15 17.36 13.16
CA GLY A 197 12.49 18.06 14.24
C GLY A 197 11.26 18.82 13.75
N PRO A 198 10.74 19.78 14.53
CA PRO A 198 9.61 20.60 14.12
C PRO A 198 9.86 21.30 12.78
N SER A 199 8.86 21.28 11.89
CA SER A 199 8.94 21.90 10.54
C SER A 199 9.06 23.42 10.57
N THR A 200 8.78 24.04 11.72
CA THR A 200 8.92 25.48 11.96
C THR A 200 10.38 25.95 11.97
N ASN A 201 11.35 25.04 12.12
CA ASN A 201 12.77 25.35 11.94
C ASN A 201 13.26 24.75 10.60
N PRO A 202 13.62 25.59 9.61
CA PRO A 202 14.18 25.14 8.33
C PRO A 202 15.42 24.24 8.47
N GLU A 203 16.25 24.44 9.50
CA GLU A 203 17.44 23.61 9.76
C GLU A 203 17.11 22.16 10.12
N ASN A 204 15.83 21.86 10.41
CA ASN A 204 15.39 20.49 10.62
C ASN A 204 15.08 19.77 9.31
N LYS A 205 15.12 20.45 8.15
CA LYS A 205 14.89 19.83 6.85
C LYS A 205 16.23 19.57 6.19
N LYS A 206 16.50 18.31 5.92
CA LYS A 206 17.81 17.83 5.48
C LYS A 206 17.70 17.06 4.18
N ILE A 207 18.76 17.09 3.40
CA ILE A 207 19.06 16.07 2.41
C ILE A 207 20.09 15.13 3.02
N ILE A 208 19.89 13.83 2.82
CA ILE A 208 20.78 12.80 3.36
C ILE A 208 21.19 11.83 2.26
N PHE A 209 22.49 11.56 2.20
CA PHE A 209 23.06 10.46 1.44
C PHE A 209 23.98 9.65 2.33
N THR A 210 23.83 8.33 2.33
CA THR A 210 24.74 7.42 3.03
C THR A 210 25.18 6.32 2.10
N ILE A 211 26.46 5.96 2.17
CA ILE A 211 27.01 4.80 1.49
C ILE A 211 27.89 3.99 2.45
N TRP A 212 27.57 2.70 2.58
CA TRP A 212 28.28 1.82 3.49
C TRP A 212 29.63 1.39 2.93
N ASN A 213 30.60 1.28 3.84
CA ASN A 213 31.85 0.60 3.55
C ASN A 213 31.55 -0.85 3.19
N ARG A 214 32.30 -1.37 2.23
CA ARG A 214 32.17 -2.75 1.79
C ARG A 214 33.36 -3.54 2.29
N GLY A 215 33.24 -4.87 2.29
CA GLY A 215 34.38 -5.74 2.62
C GLY A 215 35.62 -5.50 1.72
N THR A 216 35.45 -4.78 0.61
CA THR A 216 36.47 -4.36 -0.35
C THR A 216 37.16 -3.03 -0.01
N GLY A 217 36.65 -2.24 0.94
CA GLY A 217 37.28 -1.01 1.42
C GLY A 217 36.32 0.10 1.84
N VAL A 218 36.89 1.29 2.06
CA VAL A 218 36.21 2.47 2.64
C VAL A 218 35.72 3.41 1.54
N ALA A 219 34.56 4.03 1.74
CA ALA A 219 34.03 5.05 0.83
C ALA A 219 34.76 6.39 1.00
N HIS A 220 34.97 7.15 -0.08
CA HIS A 220 35.67 8.43 -0.06
C HIS A 220 34.96 9.51 -0.87
N LEU A 221 34.85 10.72 -0.30
CA LEU A 221 34.30 11.88 -0.98
C LEU A 221 35.27 12.35 -2.07
N ILE A 222 34.79 12.46 -3.30
CA ILE A 222 35.54 12.98 -4.45
C ILE A 222 35.16 14.43 -4.72
N GLU A 223 33.86 14.72 -4.69
CA GLU A 223 33.29 16.05 -4.93
C GLU A 223 32.10 16.27 -4.01
N GLY A 224 31.90 17.50 -3.53
CA GLY A 224 30.80 17.88 -2.64
C GLY A 224 31.27 18.68 -1.43
N PRO A 225 30.33 19.17 -0.61
CA PRO A 225 30.66 20.01 0.54
C PRO A 225 31.19 19.17 1.71
N SER A 226 32.51 19.15 1.88
CA SER A 226 33.22 18.35 2.88
C SER A 226 32.75 18.57 4.33
N GLU A 227 32.22 19.74 4.64
CA GLU A 227 31.70 20.09 5.96
C GLU A 227 30.44 19.30 6.36
N TYR A 228 29.68 18.81 5.36
CA TYR A 228 28.46 18.02 5.56
C TYR A 228 28.67 16.53 5.34
N CYS A 229 29.83 16.12 4.81
CA CYS A 229 30.16 14.74 4.50
C CYS A 229 31.18 14.18 5.50
N LYS A 230 30.79 13.16 6.26
CA LYS A 230 31.60 12.57 7.33
C LYS A 230 31.68 11.05 7.21
N GLU A 231 32.83 10.52 7.58
CA GLU A 231 33.01 9.09 7.80
C GLU A 231 32.53 8.73 9.21
N HIS A 232 31.70 7.69 9.28
CA HIS A 232 31.22 7.10 10.51
C HIS A 232 31.82 5.70 10.61
N MET A 233 32.71 5.50 11.57
CA MET A 233 33.35 4.21 11.83
C MET A 233 32.70 3.58 13.06
N ASP A 234 32.44 2.27 12.99
CA ASP A 234 31.94 1.46 14.10
C ASP A 234 30.59 1.92 14.69
N SER A 235 29.69 2.41 13.83
CA SER A 235 28.32 2.73 14.25
C SER A 235 27.50 1.44 14.46
N ALA A 236 26.32 1.57 15.09
CA ALA A 236 25.37 0.47 15.26
C ALA A 236 24.91 -0.13 13.91
N GLU A 237 25.00 0.64 12.83
CA GLU A 237 24.63 0.24 11.46
C GLU A 237 25.84 -0.16 10.60
N GLY A 238 27.03 -0.25 11.21
CA GLY A 238 28.30 -0.50 10.53
C GLY A 238 29.05 0.79 10.17
N SER A 239 30.07 0.66 9.33
CA SER A 239 30.89 1.79 8.90
C SER A 239 30.41 2.33 7.56
N PHE A 240 30.29 3.65 7.43
CA PHE A 240 29.74 4.32 6.25
C PHE A 240 30.26 5.75 6.08
N MET A 241 30.13 6.29 4.87
CA MET A 241 30.25 7.72 4.62
C MET A 241 28.86 8.32 4.46
N GLN A 242 28.59 9.42 5.15
CA GLN A 242 27.31 10.11 5.12
C GLN A 242 27.51 11.58 4.80
N CYS A 243 26.75 12.08 3.82
CA CYS A 243 26.55 13.50 3.58
C CYS A 243 25.18 13.90 4.12
N PHE A 244 25.17 14.87 5.04
CA PHE A 244 23.97 15.33 5.74
C PHE A 244 23.93 16.85 5.80
N GLN A 245 23.13 17.45 4.92
CA GLN A 245 23.13 18.89 4.69
C GLN A 245 21.74 19.49 4.92
N ASP A 246 21.70 20.72 5.44
CA ASP A 246 20.50 21.55 5.45
C ASP A 246 19.95 21.74 4.03
N TYR A 247 18.69 21.36 3.85
CA TYR A 247 17.99 21.48 2.59
C TYR A 247 16.53 21.79 2.87
N ASN A 248 16.17 23.07 2.73
CA ASN A 248 14.83 23.55 3.04
C ASN A 248 13.83 23.13 1.94
N TRP A 249 13.39 21.87 2.01
CA TRP A 249 12.35 21.33 1.14
C TRP A 249 10.95 21.64 1.70
N ASP A 250 9.91 21.57 0.89
CA ASP A 250 8.53 21.88 1.26
C ASP A 250 7.63 20.71 0.87
N THR A 251 6.54 20.53 1.62
CA THR A 251 5.45 19.64 1.20
C THR A 251 4.80 20.20 -0.07
N GLU A 252 4.21 19.31 -0.85
CA GLU A 252 3.54 19.57 -2.13
C GLU A 252 4.49 20.06 -3.25
N LYS A 253 5.79 20.18 -2.97
CA LYS A 253 6.82 20.45 -3.97
C LYS A 253 7.50 19.16 -4.40
N THR A 254 7.77 19.06 -5.70
CA THR A 254 8.43 17.90 -6.31
C THR A 254 9.94 18.14 -6.40
N TYR A 255 10.71 17.11 -6.04
CA TYR A 255 12.16 17.11 -6.05
C TYR A 255 12.65 15.95 -6.93
N ALA A 256 13.45 16.26 -7.94
CA ALA A 256 14.03 15.26 -8.84
C ALA A 256 15.38 14.79 -8.28
N PHE A 257 15.48 13.49 -8.02
CA PHE A 257 16.68 12.81 -7.57
C PHE A 257 17.27 12.00 -8.72
N GLU A 258 18.58 12.06 -8.87
CA GLU A 258 19.33 11.24 -9.81
C GLU A 258 20.57 10.68 -9.14
N ILE A 259 20.82 9.40 -9.38
CA ILE A 259 22.03 8.70 -8.95
C ILE A 259 22.67 8.06 -10.16
N GLU A 260 23.97 8.26 -10.31
CA GLU A 260 24.74 7.67 -11.38
C GLU A 260 25.93 6.90 -10.82
N ALA A 261 26.06 5.63 -11.23
CA ALA A 261 27.06 4.68 -10.80
C ALA A 261 28.03 4.39 -11.97
N ARG A 262 29.29 4.82 -11.85
CA ARG A 262 30.30 4.71 -12.92
C ARG A 262 31.64 4.17 -12.40
N HIS A 263 32.20 3.21 -13.13
CA HIS A 263 33.59 2.79 -12.93
C HIS A 263 34.53 3.76 -13.65
N THR A 264 35.05 4.75 -12.93
CA THR A 264 35.98 5.75 -13.50
C THR A 264 37.44 5.32 -13.39
N ILE A 265 37.75 4.39 -12.48
CA ILE A 265 39.04 3.72 -12.31
C ILE A 265 38.81 2.23 -12.00
N PRO A 266 39.80 1.33 -12.22
CA PRO A 266 39.66 -0.07 -11.87
C PRO A 266 39.29 -0.31 -10.41
N ASP A 267 38.41 -1.27 -10.18
CA ASP A 267 37.97 -1.75 -8.87
C ASP A 267 37.40 -0.69 -7.93
N ASN A 268 36.84 0.39 -8.51
CA ASN A 268 36.09 1.40 -7.79
C ASN A 268 34.90 1.88 -8.61
N ILE A 269 33.80 2.16 -7.92
CA ILE A 269 32.62 2.78 -8.50
C ILE A 269 32.40 4.15 -7.86
N ASP A 270 32.17 5.16 -8.69
CA ASP A 270 31.77 6.50 -8.28
C ASP A 270 30.26 6.60 -8.34
N PHE A 271 29.65 7.06 -7.24
CA PHE A 271 28.25 7.43 -7.15
C PHE A 271 28.12 8.95 -7.22
N ALA A 272 27.71 9.47 -8.36
CA ALA A 272 27.37 10.88 -8.54
C ALA A 272 25.89 11.10 -8.22
N LEU A 273 25.61 12.06 -7.34
CA LEU A 273 24.30 12.30 -6.77
C LEU A 273 23.84 13.69 -7.20
N THR A 274 22.64 13.79 -7.71
CA THR A 274 22.07 15.04 -8.22
C THR A 274 20.68 15.25 -7.64
N ILE A 275 20.39 16.49 -7.22
CA ILE A 275 19.05 16.92 -6.82
C ILE A 275 18.66 18.16 -7.62
N ASN A 276 17.50 18.13 -8.27
CA ASN A 276 17.00 19.21 -9.14
C ASN A 276 18.04 19.68 -10.18
N GLY A 277 18.84 18.76 -10.72
CA GLY A 277 19.87 19.03 -11.72
C GLY A 277 21.20 19.57 -11.17
N ALA A 278 21.33 19.80 -9.87
CA ALA A 278 22.59 20.19 -9.24
C ALA A 278 23.29 18.99 -8.56
N THR A 279 24.58 18.82 -8.82
CA THR A 279 25.40 17.79 -8.16
C THR A 279 25.49 18.09 -6.67
N TYR A 280 25.08 17.11 -5.87
CA TYR A 280 25.14 17.14 -4.41
C TYR A 280 26.49 16.63 -3.89
N ALA A 281 26.88 15.44 -4.33
CA ALA A 281 28.18 14.84 -4.03
C ALA A 281 28.55 13.75 -5.03
N VAL A 282 29.84 13.44 -5.11
CA VAL A 282 30.38 12.26 -5.79
C VAL A 282 31.17 11.46 -4.75
N ILE A 283 30.75 10.22 -4.49
CA ILE A 283 31.42 9.33 -3.52
C ILE A 283 31.95 8.09 -4.23
N ARG A 284 33.24 7.82 -4.04
CA ARG A 284 33.93 6.64 -4.56
C ARG A 284 33.87 5.51 -3.55
N VAL A 285 33.57 4.30 -4.01
CA VAL A 285 33.60 3.08 -3.20
C VAL A 285 34.38 1.98 -3.90
N PRO A 286 35.29 1.28 -3.20
CA PRO A 286 35.94 0.09 -3.72
C PRO A 286 34.90 -0.98 -4.09
N ALA A 287 34.84 -1.37 -5.35
CA ALA A 287 33.91 -2.36 -5.88
C ALA A 287 34.48 -3.00 -7.15
N PRO A 288 34.32 -4.32 -7.37
CA PRO A 288 34.80 -4.96 -8.59
C PRO A 288 34.32 -4.25 -9.86
N SER A 289 35.15 -4.22 -10.90
CA SER A 289 34.88 -3.48 -12.14
C SER A 289 33.60 -3.92 -12.90
N ASP A 290 33.02 -5.07 -12.56
CA ASP A 290 31.75 -5.60 -13.08
C ASP A 290 30.55 -5.37 -12.15
N TYR A 291 30.77 -4.81 -10.95
CA TYR A 291 29.72 -4.57 -9.98
C TYR A 291 28.84 -3.36 -10.39
N TYR A 292 27.52 -3.52 -10.29
CA TYR A 292 26.55 -2.43 -10.36
C TYR A 292 25.46 -2.60 -9.30
N PRO A 293 24.92 -1.51 -8.75
CA PRO A 293 23.86 -1.55 -7.75
C PRO A 293 22.59 -2.21 -8.30
N THR A 294 21.90 -2.95 -7.44
CA THR A 294 20.57 -3.51 -7.75
C THR A 294 19.50 -2.43 -7.70
N THR A 295 18.34 -2.72 -8.30
CA THR A 295 17.26 -1.76 -8.52
C THR A 295 16.84 -1.18 -7.17
N PRO A 296 16.71 0.16 -7.08
CA PRO A 296 16.51 0.77 -5.78
C PRO A 296 15.14 0.48 -5.20
N ALA A 297 14.95 0.81 -3.93
CA ALA A 297 13.65 0.93 -3.29
C ALA A 297 13.49 2.32 -2.67
N ALA A 298 12.27 2.65 -2.25
CA ALA A 298 11.97 3.76 -1.37
C ALA A 298 11.40 3.22 -0.05
N PHE A 299 11.48 4.03 0.99
CA PHE A 299 10.65 3.83 2.17
C PHE A 299 10.26 5.15 2.82
N LEU A 300 9.22 5.10 3.65
CA LEU A 300 8.89 6.16 4.60
C LEU A 300 9.16 5.64 5.99
N GLU A 301 9.88 6.40 6.81
CA GLU A 301 10.21 5.96 8.15
C GLU A 301 9.97 7.09 9.17
N GLN A 302 9.49 6.68 10.34
CA GLN A 302 9.62 7.46 11.56
C GLN A 302 10.79 6.89 12.37
N TYR A 303 11.95 7.54 12.34
CA TYR A 303 13.17 6.99 12.92
C TYR A 303 13.39 7.38 14.39
N ALA A 304 12.58 8.30 14.91
CA ALA A 304 12.62 8.70 16.31
C ALA A 304 11.25 9.19 16.78
N ASP A 305 11.08 9.20 18.10
CA ASP A 305 9.88 9.59 18.86
C ASP A 305 8.84 8.46 19.04
N ASP A 306 8.91 7.77 20.17
CA ASP A 306 7.90 6.77 20.55
C ASP A 306 6.55 7.45 20.80
N GLN A 307 5.58 7.14 19.95
CA GLN A 307 4.17 7.41 20.15
C GLN A 307 3.56 6.34 21.06
N TYR A 308 2.49 6.66 21.77
CA TYR A 308 1.88 5.73 22.74
C TYR A 308 0.75 4.85 22.14
N SER A 309 0.47 5.01 20.85
CA SER A 309 -0.41 4.13 20.08
C SER A 309 -0.17 4.32 18.58
N CYS A 310 -0.59 3.37 17.76
CA CYS A 310 -0.61 3.55 16.32
C CYS A 310 -1.45 4.77 15.92
N ALA A 311 -2.60 4.98 16.58
CA ALA A 311 -3.50 6.09 16.27
C ALA A 311 -2.92 7.48 16.61
N ALA A 312 -1.86 7.54 17.42
CA ALA A 312 -1.16 8.78 17.78
C ALA A 312 -0.05 9.15 16.80
N SER A 313 0.43 8.22 15.97
CA SER A 313 1.42 8.53 14.94
C SER A 313 0.85 9.55 13.95
N GLU A 314 1.54 10.68 13.80
CA GLU A 314 1.20 11.67 12.77
C GLU A 314 1.46 11.12 11.38
N GLU A 315 0.70 11.62 10.40
CA GLU A 315 0.83 11.16 9.03
C GLU A 315 2.13 11.65 8.38
N ARG A 316 2.74 10.75 7.62
CA ARG A 316 3.84 10.97 6.69
C ARG A 316 3.44 10.36 5.37
N SER A 317 3.51 11.11 4.29
CA SER A 317 3.10 10.60 2.98
C SER A 317 3.87 11.26 1.85
N ALA A 318 4.09 10.52 0.77
CA ALA A 318 4.79 11.02 -0.40
C ALA A 318 4.36 10.30 -1.68
N ILE A 319 4.53 10.99 -2.80
CA ILE A 319 4.38 10.45 -4.15
C ILE A 319 5.78 10.27 -4.75
N PHE A 320 6.04 9.09 -5.32
CA PHE A 320 7.22 8.72 -6.08
C PHE A 320 6.82 8.62 -7.55
N SER A 321 7.34 9.50 -8.40
CA SER A 321 6.93 9.65 -9.81
C SER A 321 8.14 9.78 -10.72
N SER A 322 7.92 9.78 -12.04
CA SER A 322 8.99 9.94 -13.04
C SER A 322 10.18 9.02 -12.77
N ILE A 323 9.90 7.73 -12.57
CA ILE A 323 10.88 6.74 -12.16
C ILE A 323 11.49 6.11 -13.41
N TYR A 324 12.81 6.19 -13.53
CA TYR A 324 13.53 5.66 -14.66
C TYR A 324 14.85 5.01 -14.26
N LYS A 325 15.30 4.04 -15.06
CA LYS A 325 16.60 3.41 -14.91
C LYS A 325 17.32 3.23 -16.24
N MET A 326 18.64 3.21 -16.22
CA MET A 326 19.49 2.79 -17.33
C MET A 326 20.31 1.59 -16.86
N ALA A 327 20.26 0.48 -17.59
CA ALA A 327 21.04 -0.71 -17.31
C ALA A 327 22.53 -0.53 -17.67
N PRO A 328 23.47 -1.28 -17.06
CA PRO A 328 24.86 -1.28 -17.47
C PRO A 328 25.04 -1.65 -18.95
N GLY A 329 25.77 -0.82 -19.69
CA GLY A 329 25.96 -0.96 -21.14
C GLY A 329 24.75 -0.58 -21.99
N GLY A 330 23.64 -0.15 -21.37
CA GLY A 330 22.46 0.34 -22.09
C GLY A 330 22.64 1.78 -22.57
N GLU A 331 22.05 2.09 -23.73
CA GLU A 331 22.01 3.45 -24.28
C GLU A 331 20.70 4.18 -23.98
N HIS A 332 19.71 3.47 -23.44
CA HIS A 332 18.36 3.98 -23.24
C HIS A 332 17.97 3.99 -21.77
N ILE A 333 17.23 5.03 -21.41
CA ILE A 333 16.56 5.16 -20.11
C ILE A 333 15.18 4.51 -20.25
N GLU A 334 14.88 3.56 -19.36
CA GLU A 334 13.63 2.82 -19.30
C GLU A 334 12.76 3.35 -18.16
N ALA A 335 11.46 3.51 -18.41
CA ALA A 335 10.50 3.85 -17.36
C ALA A 335 10.27 2.65 -16.44
N VAL A 336 10.09 2.92 -15.13
CA VAL A 336 9.71 1.90 -14.16
C VAL A 336 8.27 2.12 -13.73
N GLU A 337 7.38 1.27 -14.25
CA GLU A 337 5.92 1.37 -14.06
C GLU A 337 5.38 0.32 -13.08
N GLU A 338 6.23 -0.63 -12.67
CA GLU A 338 5.91 -1.67 -11.70
C GLU A 338 6.67 -1.44 -10.39
N GLY A 339 6.00 -1.72 -9.29
CA GLY A 339 6.50 -1.56 -7.93
C GLY A 339 5.99 -2.68 -7.03
N TYR A 340 6.70 -2.92 -5.93
CA TYR A 340 6.31 -3.95 -4.98
C TYR A 340 6.33 -3.36 -3.58
N PHE A 341 5.16 -3.32 -2.96
CA PHE A 341 5.00 -2.86 -1.60
C PHE A 341 5.40 -3.97 -0.63
N SER A 342 6.20 -3.62 0.36
CA SER A 342 6.51 -4.46 1.51
C SER A 342 6.48 -3.61 2.78
N ARG A 343 6.38 -4.28 3.91
CA ARG A 343 6.60 -3.67 5.21
C ARG A 343 7.11 -4.75 6.15
N PRO A 344 8.01 -4.40 7.09
CA PRO A 344 8.37 -5.32 8.14
C PRO A 344 7.16 -5.52 9.07
N TYR A 345 6.94 -6.77 9.44
CA TYR A 345 6.07 -7.12 10.56
C TYR A 345 6.80 -8.14 11.40
N ASP A 346 7.22 -7.68 12.58
CA ASP A 346 7.87 -8.50 13.59
C ASP A 346 7.30 -8.11 14.96
N PRO A 347 6.44 -8.97 15.56
CA PRO A 347 5.92 -8.77 16.90
C PRO A 347 7.00 -8.73 17.99
N GLY A 348 8.15 -9.37 17.75
CA GLY A 348 9.30 -9.37 18.66
C GLY A 348 10.05 -8.05 18.65
N TYR A 349 10.14 -7.42 17.48
CA TYR A 349 10.61 -6.04 17.38
C TYR A 349 9.63 -5.08 18.06
N GLY A 350 8.33 -5.32 17.90
CA GLY A 350 7.30 -4.41 18.38
C GLY A 350 7.28 -3.10 17.61
N HIS A 351 6.91 -2.01 18.28
CA HIS A 351 6.78 -0.69 17.65
C HIS A 351 5.93 -0.73 16.36
N GLY A 352 6.38 -0.04 15.30
CA GLY A 352 5.61 0.17 14.08
C GLY A 352 5.29 -1.11 13.32
N SER A 353 5.97 -2.22 13.65
CA SER A 353 5.63 -3.54 13.15
C SER A 353 4.18 -3.94 13.39
N LEU A 354 3.47 -3.35 14.37
CA LEU A 354 2.10 -3.77 14.71
C LEU A 354 1.01 -2.85 14.16
N CYS A 355 1.39 -1.70 13.62
CA CYS A 355 0.45 -0.70 13.15
C CYS A 355 0.05 -0.89 11.71
N PHE A 356 -1.22 -0.66 11.40
CA PHE A 356 -1.73 -0.72 10.04
C PHE A 356 -2.13 0.64 9.49
N ASN A 357 -1.76 1.72 10.15
CA ASN A 357 -1.93 3.06 9.65
C ASN A 357 -0.92 3.42 8.56
N TYR A 358 -1.09 2.82 7.40
CA TYR A 358 -0.30 3.09 6.21
C TYR A 358 -1.18 2.96 4.99
N ASP A 359 -0.72 3.54 3.88
CA ASP A 359 -1.34 3.34 2.59
C ASP A 359 -0.29 3.21 1.50
N TYR A 360 -0.70 2.59 0.40
CA TYR A 360 0.14 2.40 -0.78
C TYR A 360 -0.71 2.16 -2.03
N GLY A 361 -0.15 2.50 -3.18
CA GLY A 361 -0.77 2.26 -4.48
C GLY A 361 -0.33 3.26 -5.53
N ASP A 362 -1.01 3.25 -6.66
CA ASP A 362 -0.96 4.37 -7.61
C ASP A 362 -1.76 5.55 -7.03
N THR A 363 -1.23 6.76 -7.17
CA THR A 363 -1.90 8.04 -6.85
C THR A 363 -3.32 8.18 -7.35
N ASP A 364 -3.65 7.50 -8.45
CA ASP A 364 -5.01 7.43 -8.94
C ASP A 364 -5.92 6.81 -7.88
N LEU A 365 -5.54 5.68 -7.29
CA LEU A 365 -6.37 4.86 -6.40
C LEU A 365 -6.62 5.49 -5.02
N LEU A 366 -5.93 6.59 -4.70
CA LEU A 366 -5.81 7.07 -3.34
C LEU A 366 -6.44 8.45 -3.14
N ALA A 367 -6.72 8.78 -1.88
CA ALA A 367 -7.34 10.03 -1.47
C ALA A 367 -6.35 11.22 -1.51
N VAL A 368 -5.56 11.30 -2.58
CA VAL A 368 -4.73 12.47 -2.88
C VAL A 368 -5.62 13.53 -3.53
N PRO A 369 -5.59 14.80 -3.04
CA PRO A 369 -6.29 15.91 -3.68
C PRO A 369 -6.01 15.95 -5.18
N LYS A 370 -7.03 16.22 -5.98
CA LYS A 370 -6.97 16.08 -7.44
C LYS A 370 -5.84 16.95 -8.05
N GLU A 371 -5.65 18.13 -7.50
CA GLU A 371 -4.62 19.09 -7.85
C GLU A 371 -3.19 18.63 -7.52
N GLN A 372 -3.05 17.62 -6.66
CA GLN A 372 -1.76 17.03 -6.24
C GLN A 372 -1.49 15.67 -6.91
N ARG A 373 -2.40 15.17 -7.76
CA ARG A 373 -2.21 13.87 -8.41
C ARG A 373 -1.18 13.97 -9.53
N ILE A 374 -0.06 13.28 -9.31
CA ILE A 374 1.01 13.08 -10.28
C ILE A 374 1.09 11.59 -10.52
N HIS A 375 1.14 11.16 -11.79
CA HIS A 375 1.28 9.75 -12.14
C HIS A 375 2.51 9.14 -11.45
N GLY A 376 2.28 8.23 -10.51
CA GLY A 376 3.31 7.68 -9.65
C GLY A 376 2.75 6.82 -8.53
N PHE A 377 3.66 6.27 -7.73
CA PHE A 377 3.32 5.50 -6.54
C PHE A 377 3.18 6.42 -5.35
N PHE A 378 2.14 6.22 -4.56
CA PHE A 378 1.99 6.86 -3.27
C PHE A 378 2.36 5.88 -2.16
N LEU A 379 3.00 6.39 -1.12
CA LEU A 379 3.17 5.71 0.16
C LEU A 379 2.72 6.65 1.29
N SER A 380 2.14 6.09 2.33
CA SER A 380 1.95 6.78 3.60
C SER A 380 2.20 5.88 4.79
N THR A 381 2.48 6.50 5.92
CA THR A 381 2.57 5.87 7.23
C THR A 381 2.15 6.85 8.31
N GLY A 382 1.56 6.37 9.40
CA GLY A 382 0.94 7.24 10.39
C GLY A 382 -0.46 7.72 9.97
N GLY A 383 -1.06 8.52 10.85
CA GLY A 383 -2.42 9.05 10.70
C GLY A 383 -3.51 8.04 11.01
N ASN A 384 -4.76 8.48 10.99
CA ASN A 384 -5.95 7.63 11.18
C ASN A 384 -6.80 7.51 9.92
N ARG A 385 -6.47 8.25 8.85
CA ARG A 385 -7.25 8.26 7.61
C ARG A 385 -6.88 7.14 6.64
N PHE A 386 -5.74 6.50 6.88
CA PHE A 386 -5.17 5.46 6.04
C PHE A 386 -5.00 4.22 6.89
N ILE A 387 -5.72 3.15 6.58
CA ILE A 387 -5.54 1.85 7.21
C ILE A 387 -5.34 0.83 6.10
N GLY A 388 -4.11 0.34 5.95
CA GLY A 388 -3.70 -0.49 4.81
C GLY A 388 -4.08 -1.96 4.98
N GLU A 389 -4.33 -2.63 3.85
CA GLU A 389 -4.46 -4.09 3.81
C GLU A 389 -3.17 -4.74 4.35
N PRO A 390 -3.25 -5.73 5.26
CA PRO A 390 -2.07 -6.44 5.73
C PRO A 390 -1.22 -7.01 4.59
N ALA A 391 0.00 -6.52 4.43
CA ALA A 391 0.99 -7.03 3.48
C ALA A 391 2.26 -7.45 4.24
N ASP A 392 2.94 -8.49 3.73
CA ASP A 392 4.25 -9.06 4.13
C ASP A 392 4.54 -9.25 5.65
N GLY A 393 5.19 -10.35 6.02
CA GLY A 393 5.64 -10.66 7.39
C GLY A 393 4.55 -11.00 8.41
N ALA A 394 3.42 -10.26 8.42
CA ALA A 394 2.34 -10.42 9.39
C ALA A 394 1.56 -11.72 9.23
N VAL A 395 1.57 -12.22 8.00
CA VAL A 395 0.64 -13.22 7.49
C VAL A 395 1.30 -14.08 6.39
N SER A 396 2.64 -14.14 6.36
CA SER A 396 3.43 -14.93 5.40
C SER A 396 3.16 -14.60 3.91
N ARG A 397 2.92 -13.34 3.57
CA ARG A 397 2.63 -12.89 2.19
C ARG A 397 3.90 -12.48 1.44
N LEU A 398 3.89 -12.67 0.12
CA LEU A 398 4.83 -12.01 -0.81
C LEU A 398 4.49 -10.53 -0.94
N ASN A 399 5.45 -9.70 -1.34
CA ASN A 399 5.27 -8.26 -1.57
C ASN A 399 4.04 -7.97 -2.45
N ALA A 400 3.25 -6.96 -2.09
CA ALA A 400 2.06 -6.59 -2.86
C ALA A 400 2.47 -5.89 -4.16
N HIS A 401 2.07 -6.44 -5.30
CA HIS A 401 2.39 -5.91 -6.61
C HIS A 401 1.59 -4.63 -6.90
N LEU A 402 2.27 -3.60 -7.38
CA LEU A 402 1.72 -2.30 -7.76
C LEU A 402 2.07 -2.02 -9.22
N SER A 403 1.07 -1.69 -10.02
CA SER A 403 1.26 -1.23 -11.39
C SER A 403 0.71 0.17 -11.54
N LEU A 404 1.48 1.08 -12.15
CA LEU A 404 0.99 2.38 -12.61
C LEU A 404 0.07 2.25 -13.83
N ASN A 405 0.17 1.12 -14.54
CA ASN A 405 -0.63 0.80 -15.72
C ASN A 405 -1.78 -0.16 -15.41
N ASN A 406 -2.43 -0.01 -14.25
CA ASN A 406 -3.59 -0.82 -13.89
C ASN A 406 -4.79 -0.50 -14.83
N PRO A 407 -5.15 -1.41 -15.76
CA PRO A 407 -6.22 -1.12 -16.71
C PRO A 407 -7.58 -1.17 -16.00
N TYR A 408 -8.53 -0.39 -16.51
CA TYR A 408 -9.94 -0.57 -16.13
C TYR A 408 -10.47 -1.86 -16.74
N GLU A 409 -11.28 -2.61 -15.99
CA GLU A 409 -12.20 -3.56 -16.56
C GLU A 409 -13.36 -2.77 -17.20
N TYR A 410 -13.48 -2.85 -18.52
CA TYR A 410 -14.44 -2.07 -19.28
C TYR A 410 -15.75 -2.84 -19.47
N ILE A 411 -16.86 -2.21 -19.07
CA ILE A 411 -18.22 -2.66 -19.37
C ILE A 411 -18.77 -1.74 -20.47
N THR A 412 -18.88 -2.29 -21.67
CA THR A 412 -19.18 -1.51 -22.90
C THR A 412 -20.27 -2.15 -23.77
N THR A 413 -20.68 -3.38 -23.47
CA THR A 413 -21.63 -4.14 -24.28
C THR A 413 -23.02 -4.16 -23.67
N GLN A 414 -24.08 -4.17 -24.49
CA GLN A 414 -25.46 -4.23 -24.00
C GLN A 414 -25.71 -5.44 -23.09
N GLN A 415 -25.13 -6.61 -23.41
CA GLN A 415 -25.27 -7.81 -22.57
C GLN A 415 -24.78 -7.57 -21.13
N GLU A 416 -23.66 -6.86 -20.96
CA GLU A 416 -23.16 -6.53 -19.63
C GLU A 416 -23.98 -5.41 -18.97
N MET A 417 -24.50 -4.45 -19.73
CA MET A 417 -25.41 -3.43 -19.22
C MET A 417 -26.72 -4.05 -18.70
N ASP A 418 -27.25 -5.03 -19.42
CA ASP A 418 -28.42 -5.81 -19.00
C ASP A 418 -28.12 -6.57 -17.70
N ARG A 419 -26.89 -7.09 -17.53
CA ARG A 419 -26.46 -7.70 -16.27
C ARG A 419 -26.35 -6.69 -15.13
N ILE A 420 -25.81 -5.49 -15.36
CA ILE A 420 -25.81 -4.42 -14.34
C ILE A 420 -27.25 -4.12 -13.89
N ALA A 421 -28.18 -4.07 -14.83
CA ALA A 421 -29.58 -3.76 -14.55
C ALA A 421 -30.32 -4.90 -13.82
N ALA A 422 -30.03 -6.16 -14.18
CA ALA A 422 -30.76 -7.32 -13.71
C ALA A 422 -30.16 -7.98 -12.46
N ASP A 423 -28.85 -7.84 -12.23
CA ASP A 423 -28.12 -8.50 -11.15
C ASP A 423 -27.41 -7.46 -10.26
N PRO A 424 -27.93 -7.20 -9.05
CA PRO A 424 -27.34 -6.21 -8.14
C PRO A 424 -25.94 -6.58 -7.66
N ASN A 425 -25.50 -7.83 -7.82
CA ASN A 425 -24.16 -8.27 -7.41
C ASN A 425 -23.15 -8.25 -8.57
N TYR A 426 -23.56 -7.92 -9.81
CA TYR A 426 -22.65 -8.00 -10.95
C TYR A 426 -21.43 -7.06 -10.82
N LEU A 427 -21.64 -5.84 -10.33
CA LEU A 427 -20.53 -4.92 -10.07
C LEU A 427 -19.69 -5.34 -8.87
N ASP A 428 -20.29 -5.96 -7.85
CA ASP A 428 -19.55 -6.60 -6.76
C ASP A 428 -18.55 -7.62 -7.34
N GLU A 429 -19.00 -8.53 -8.21
CA GLU A 429 -18.13 -9.52 -8.87
C GLU A 429 -16.97 -8.91 -9.65
N LYS A 430 -17.20 -7.78 -10.32
CA LYS A 430 -16.17 -7.06 -11.09
C LYS A 430 -15.11 -6.46 -10.18
N PHE A 431 -15.52 -5.80 -9.09
CA PHE A 431 -14.59 -5.25 -8.10
C PHE A 431 -13.79 -6.31 -7.34
N LEU A 432 -14.28 -7.56 -7.31
CA LEU A 432 -13.53 -8.68 -6.76
C LEU A 432 -12.37 -9.12 -7.65
N ARG A 433 -12.47 -8.95 -8.97
CA ARG A 433 -11.42 -9.32 -9.92
C ARG A 433 -10.38 -8.24 -10.13
N GLY A 434 -10.77 -6.97 -9.96
CA GLY A 434 -9.88 -5.83 -10.14
C GLY A 434 -10.36 -4.60 -9.39
N TYR A 435 -9.44 -3.68 -9.14
CA TYR A 435 -9.75 -2.45 -8.42
C TYR A 435 -10.44 -1.39 -9.28
N ARG A 436 -10.52 -1.55 -10.61
CA ARG A 436 -10.95 -0.49 -11.52
C ARG A 436 -12.01 -1.01 -12.48
N VAL A 437 -13.21 -0.47 -12.39
CA VAL A 437 -14.31 -0.78 -13.32
C VAL A 437 -14.71 0.50 -14.04
N SER A 438 -14.72 0.47 -15.37
CA SER A 438 -15.22 1.58 -16.18
C SER A 438 -16.44 1.14 -16.96
N VAL A 439 -17.57 1.80 -16.71
CA VAL A 439 -18.78 1.63 -17.50
C VAL A 439 -18.83 2.76 -18.52
N ARG A 440 -18.91 2.42 -19.80
CA ARG A 440 -19.11 3.40 -20.87
C ARG A 440 -20.40 3.08 -21.61
N THR A 441 -21.36 4.00 -21.53
CA THR A 441 -22.62 3.86 -22.27
C THR A 441 -22.52 4.49 -23.66
N SER A 442 -23.25 3.93 -24.61
CA SER A 442 -23.40 4.45 -25.99
C SER A 442 -24.81 4.14 -26.49
N ASP A 443 -25.22 4.74 -27.61
CA ASP A 443 -26.51 4.41 -28.22
C ASP A 443 -26.53 2.93 -28.63
N GLY A 444 -27.47 2.17 -28.06
CA GLY A 444 -27.55 0.71 -28.21
C GLY A 444 -26.73 -0.11 -27.20
N ASN A 445 -25.94 0.51 -26.32
CA ASN A 445 -25.29 -0.12 -25.17
C ASN A 445 -25.51 0.75 -23.93
N TRP A 446 -26.68 0.64 -23.31
CA TRP A 446 -27.14 1.51 -22.23
C TRP A 446 -28.02 0.77 -21.24
N THR A 447 -27.95 1.21 -19.97
CA THR A 447 -28.92 0.89 -18.93
C THR A 447 -29.41 2.18 -18.29
N ARG A 448 -30.68 2.18 -17.86
CA ARG A 448 -31.31 3.34 -17.21
C ARG A 448 -30.69 3.65 -15.86
N GLU A 449 -30.32 2.62 -15.10
CA GLU A 449 -29.86 2.75 -13.74
C GLU A 449 -28.62 1.89 -13.53
N ILE A 450 -27.67 2.45 -12.77
CA ILE A 450 -26.51 1.76 -12.25
C ILE A 450 -26.50 2.00 -10.75
N ILE A 451 -26.57 0.91 -9.98
CA ILE A 451 -26.48 0.95 -8.53
C ILE A 451 -25.12 0.39 -8.13
N LEU A 452 -24.28 1.22 -7.52
CA LEU A 452 -23.03 0.75 -6.94
C LEU A 452 -23.30 0.00 -5.65
N PRO A 453 -22.51 -1.05 -5.37
CA PRO A 453 -22.69 -1.81 -4.14
C PRO A 453 -22.40 -0.94 -2.92
N ALA A 454 -23.18 -1.13 -1.85
CA ALA A 454 -23.01 -0.40 -0.59
C ALA A 454 -21.64 -0.63 0.07
N HIS A 455 -21.02 -1.79 -0.22
CA HIS A 455 -19.70 -2.18 0.24
C HIS A 455 -18.89 -2.65 -0.96
N SER A 456 -17.63 -2.25 -1.06
CA SER A 456 -16.69 -2.75 -2.07
C SER A 456 -15.33 -2.96 -1.41
N ARG A 457 -14.35 -3.43 -2.19
CA ARG A 457 -12.96 -3.44 -1.73
C ARG A 457 -12.49 -2.00 -1.53
N GLU A 458 -11.80 -1.74 -0.42
CA GLU A 458 -11.13 -0.46 -0.20
C GLU A 458 -10.25 -0.11 -1.42
N LYS A 459 -10.35 1.15 -1.87
CA LYS A 459 -9.75 1.74 -3.08
C LYS A 459 -10.31 1.25 -4.41
N ALA A 460 -11.44 0.54 -4.43
CA ALA A 460 -12.14 0.25 -5.67
C ALA A 460 -12.53 1.57 -6.37
N LYS A 461 -12.29 1.65 -7.68
CA LYS A 461 -12.60 2.78 -8.55
C LYS A 461 -13.72 2.42 -9.50
N PHE A 462 -14.69 3.31 -9.56
CA PHE A 462 -15.72 3.27 -10.58
C PHE A 462 -15.63 4.51 -11.46
N ASN A 463 -15.56 4.29 -12.77
CA ASN A 463 -15.62 5.37 -13.76
C ASN A 463 -16.85 5.16 -14.64
N LEU A 464 -17.77 6.12 -14.64
CA LEU A 464 -18.90 6.14 -15.56
C LEU A 464 -18.71 7.20 -16.63
N ILE A 465 -18.68 6.79 -17.90
CA ILE A 465 -18.65 7.68 -19.06
C ILE A 465 -19.97 7.55 -19.81
N VAL A 466 -20.81 8.58 -19.80
CA VAL A 466 -22.10 8.54 -20.49
C VAL A 466 -21.97 9.15 -21.88
N GLN A 467 -22.03 8.32 -22.93
CA GLN A 467 -22.03 8.82 -24.33
C GLN A 467 -23.34 8.53 -25.08
N SER A 468 -24.23 7.77 -24.47
CA SER A 468 -25.59 7.52 -24.96
C SER A 468 -26.44 8.80 -24.94
N GLN A 469 -27.48 8.83 -25.77
CA GLN A 469 -28.47 9.90 -25.84
C GLN A 469 -29.31 9.98 -24.56
N TYR A 470 -29.54 8.85 -23.90
CA TYR A 470 -30.32 8.78 -22.66
C TYR A 470 -29.40 8.92 -21.44
N PRO A 471 -29.81 9.70 -20.42
CA PRO A 471 -29.02 9.81 -19.20
C PRO A 471 -29.02 8.49 -18.41
N VAL A 472 -28.08 8.36 -17.48
CA VAL A 472 -27.98 7.20 -16.57
C VAL A 472 -28.23 7.66 -15.14
N GLN A 473 -29.15 7.03 -14.43
CA GLN A 473 -29.29 7.22 -12.99
C GLN A 473 -28.18 6.45 -12.27
N LEU A 474 -27.26 7.14 -11.62
CA LEU A 474 -26.18 6.54 -10.82
C LEU A 474 -26.53 6.65 -9.33
N THR A 475 -26.69 5.50 -8.67
CA THR A 475 -26.99 5.40 -7.24
C THR A 475 -25.80 4.82 -6.49
N TYR A 476 -25.34 5.49 -5.42
CA TYR A 476 -24.28 5.00 -4.54
C TYR A 476 -24.48 5.52 -3.11
N GLY A 477 -24.46 4.61 -2.12
CA GLY A 477 -24.84 4.95 -0.75
C GLY A 477 -26.28 5.46 -0.68
N ASN A 478 -26.48 6.66 -0.13
CA ASN A 478 -27.78 7.34 -0.07
C ASN A 478 -27.95 8.41 -1.16
N LYS A 479 -27.03 8.49 -2.12
CA LYS A 479 -27.05 9.48 -3.21
C LYS A 479 -27.53 8.83 -4.49
N SER A 480 -28.27 9.60 -5.29
CA SER A 480 -28.73 9.19 -6.60
C SER A 480 -28.75 10.42 -7.50
N HIS A 481 -28.02 10.38 -8.62
CA HIS A 481 -27.87 11.50 -9.54
C HIS A 481 -28.04 11.05 -10.99
N GLU A 482 -28.73 11.86 -11.79
CA GLU A 482 -28.85 11.65 -13.22
C GLU A 482 -27.58 12.16 -13.93
N ILE A 483 -26.90 11.28 -14.65
CA ILE A 483 -25.66 11.57 -15.36
C ILE A 483 -25.96 11.71 -16.85
N ALA A 484 -25.82 12.93 -17.35
CA ALA A 484 -26.14 13.29 -18.73
C ALA A 484 -25.05 12.88 -19.74
N ARG A 485 -25.41 12.91 -21.02
CA ARG A 485 -24.48 12.67 -22.13
C ARG A 485 -23.30 13.63 -22.09
N GLY A 486 -22.10 13.10 -22.31
CA GLY A 486 -20.85 13.83 -22.29
C GLY A 486 -20.25 14.00 -20.90
N THR A 487 -20.92 13.56 -19.84
CA THR A 487 -20.42 13.62 -18.46
C THR A 487 -19.60 12.37 -18.13
N THR A 488 -18.57 12.57 -17.32
CA THR A 488 -17.79 11.49 -16.69
C THR A 488 -17.86 11.64 -15.17
N VAL A 489 -18.12 10.55 -14.47
CA VAL A 489 -18.13 10.48 -13.00
C VAL A 489 -17.06 9.50 -12.56
N ASN A 490 -16.22 9.91 -11.61
CA ASN A 490 -15.21 9.05 -10.99
C ASN A 490 -15.52 8.92 -9.51
N LEU A 491 -15.64 7.69 -9.03
CA LEU A 491 -15.91 7.37 -7.64
C LEU A 491 -14.81 6.45 -7.11
N VAL A 492 -14.45 6.61 -5.84
CA VAL A 492 -13.57 5.69 -5.11
C VAL A 492 -14.23 5.24 -3.82
N PHE A 493 -14.14 3.95 -3.53
CA PHE A 493 -14.62 3.36 -2.29
C PHE A 493 -13.53 3.45 -1.22
N ASN A 494 -13.68 4.36 -0.26
CA ASN A 494 -12.73 4.57 0.83
C ASN A 494 -13.46 4.69 2.17
N ASN A 495 -12.93 4.06 3.22
CA ASN A 495 -13.47 4.07 4.57
C ASN A 495 -14.95 3.64 4.60
N GLY A 496 -15.26 2.54 3.91
CA GLY A 496 -16.59 1.96 3.86
C GLY A 496 -17.63 2.73 3.05
N ARG A 497 -17.24 3.71 2.21
CA ARG A 497 -18.19 4.50 1.39
C ARG A 497 -17.62 4.93 0.04
N TRP A 498 -18.49 5.10 -0.95
CA TRP A 498 -18.16 5.72 -2.24
C TRP A 498 -18.08 7.25 -2.12
N THR A 499 -17.03 7.84 -2.69
CA THR A 499 -16.79 9.29 -2.74
C THR A 499 -16.43 9.73 -4.16
N GLU A 500 -17.06 10.81 -4.65
CA GLU A 500 -16.71 11.43 -5.94
C GLU A 500 -15.32 12.07 -5.89
N GLN A 501 -14.57 11.96 -6.98
CA GLN A 501 -13.20 12.47 -7.14
C GLN A 501 -13.08 13.68 -8.08
#